data_AF-A0ABC8R9C3-F1
#
_entry.id   AF-A0ABC8R9C3-F1
#
_cell.length_a   1.000
_cell.length_b   1.000
_cell.length_c   1.000
_cell.angle_alpha   90.00
_cell.angle_beta   90.00
_cell.angle_gamma   90.00
#
_symmetry.space_group_name_H-M   'P 1'
#
loop_
_entity.id
_entity.type
_entity.pdbx_description
1 polymer ?
#
loop_
_entity_poly.entity_id
_entity_poly.type
_entity_poly.pdbx_seq_one_letter_code
_entity_poly.pdbx_strand_id
1 'polypeptide(L)' 'MVEKIIPRSIVAAFTHDIFLKGCQTNFSSNGPDEVEVSTLYPDEPFITVDECFNEFAVKIKDKHGGPTPTTANVPVD' A
#
# COMPACT_ATOMS: atom_id res chain seq x y z
N MET A 1 -16.75 0.78 -30.18
CA MET A 1 -15.34 0.51 -29.82
C MET A 1 -15.05 1.40 -28.62
N VAL A 2 -14.89 0.84 -27.42
CA VAL A 2 -14.47 1.67 -26.28
C VAL A 2 -13.00 2.01 -26.51
N GLU A 3 -12.77 3.26 -26.88
CA GLU A 3 -11.45 3.85 -26.97
C GLU A 3 -10.76 3.72 -25.61
N LYS A 4 -9.45 3.45 -25.61
CA LYS A 4 -8.65 3.37 -24.37
C LYS A 4 -8.79 4.71 -23.66
N ILE A 5 -9.52 4.74 -22.56
CA ILE A 5 -9.78 5.98 -21.84
C ILE A 5 -8.55 6.30 -21.00
N ILE A 6 -7.66 7.13 -21.51
CA ILE A 6 -6.50 7.60 -20.77
C ILE A 6 -6.95 8.65 -19.74
N PRO A 7 -6.50 8.60 -18.47
CA PRO A 7 -5.53 7.66 -17.88
C PRO A 7 -6.16 6.39 -17.27
N ARG A 8 -7.49 6.29 -17.25
CA ARG A 8 -8.22 5.19 -16.58
C ARG A 8 -7.79 3.80 -17.03
N SER A 9 -7.60 3.58 -18.33
CA SER A 9 -7.14 2.31 -18.87
C SER A 9 -5.71 1.94 -18.43
N ILE A 10 -4.85 2.94 -18.17
CA ILE A 10 -3.50 2.71 -17.66
C ILE A 10 -3.57 2.26 -16.20
N VAL A 11 -4.33 2.97 -15.36
CA VAL A 11 -4.54 2.59 -13.96
C VAL A 11 -5.12 1.19 -13.86
N ALA A 12 -6.16 0.87 -14.65
CA ALA A 12 -6.76 -0.46 -14.67
C ALA A 12 -5.76 -1.56 -15.07
N ALA A 13 -4.89 -1.30 -16.06
CA ALA A 13 -3.86 -2.25 -16.45
C ALA A 13 -2.84 -2.49 -15.34
N PHE A 14 -2.37 -1.43 -14.65
CA PHE A 14 -1.48 -1.58 -13.50
C PHE A 14 -2.15 -2.31 -12.34
N THR A 15 -3.40 -1.98 -12.01
CA THR A 15 -4.16 -2.68 -10.97
C THR A 15 -4.25 -4.17 -11.28
N HIS A 16 -4.54 -4.54 -12.52
CA HIS A 16 -4.56 -5.95 -12.94
C HIS A 16 -3.18 -6.61 -12.76
N ASP A 17 -2.12 -5.97 -13.24
CA ASP A 17 -0.78 -6.57 -13.20
C ASP A 17 -0.27 -6.76 -11.77
N ILE A 18 -0.55 -5.80 -10.88
CA ILE A 18 -0.19 -5.86 -9.47
C ILE A 18 -1.03 -6.92 -8.74
N PHE A 19 -2.36 -6.82 -8.78
CA PHE A 19 -3.23 -7.62 -7.90
C PHE A 19 -3.66 -8.98 -8.49
N LEU A 20 -3.59 -9.17 -9.81
CA LEU A 20 -3.96 -10.45 -10.44
C LEU A 20 -2.75 -11.23 -10.96
N LYS A 21 -1.68 -10.54 -11.39
CA LYS A 21 -0.44 -11.22 -11.83
C LYS A 21 0.69 -11.18 -10.81
N GLY A 22 0.58 -10.38 -9.74
CA GLY A 22 1.60 -10.30 -8.69
C GLY A 22 2.92 -9.72 -9.18
N CYS A 23 2.91 -8.80 -10.16
CA CYS A 23 4.13 -8.34 -10.83
C CYS A 23 5.16 -7.66 -9.89
N GLN A 24 4.75 -7.27 -8.68
CA GLN A 24 5.63 -6.69 -7.68
C GLN A 24 6.45 -7.71 -6.88
N THR A 25 6.08 -8.99 -6.86
CA THR A 25 6.73 -10.02 -6.01
C THR A 25 7.04 -11.32 -6.76
N ASN A 26 6.53 -11.51 -7.97
CA ASN A 26 6.71 -12.74 -8.74
C ASN A 26 8.07 -12.85 -9.46
N PHE A 27 9.14 -12.33 -8.85
CA PHE A 27 10.52 -12.41 -9.33
C PHE A 27 11.49 -12.48 -8.14
N SER A 28 12.73 -12.92 -8.38
CA SER A 28 13.80 -12.91 -7.37
C SER A 28 14.60 -11.62 -7.49
N SER A 29 14.96 -11.02 -6.37
CA SER A 29 15.81 -9.81 -6.29
C SER A 29 17.25 -10.12 -5.86
N ASN A 30 17.71 -11.36 -6.08
CA ASN A 30 19.02 -11.85 -5.65
C ASN A 30 20.08 -11.82 -6.77
N GLY A 31 19.76 -11.19 -7.92
CA GLY A 31 20.71 -11.02 -9.01
C GLY A 31 21.89 -10.11 -8.62
N PRO A 32 23.05 -10.24 -9.29
CA PRO A 32 24.23 -9.41 -9.01
C PRO A 32 24.01 -7.91 -9.31
N ASP A 33 23.03 -7.59 -10.16
CA ASP A 33 22.67 -6.22 -10.54
C ASP A 33 21.43 -5.70 -9.78
N GLU A 34 20.94 -6.46 -8.81
CA GLU A 34 19.73 -6.15 -8.03
C GLU A 34 20.10 -5.86 -6.58
N VAL A 35 19.41 -4.88 -5.98
CA VAL A 35 19.58 -4.52 -4.58
C VAL A 35 18.21 -4.26 -3.97
N GLU A 36 18.09 -4.56 -2.67
CA GLU A 36 16.86 -4.37 -1.91
C GLU A 36 17.11 -3.29 -0.85
N VAL A 37 16.18 -2.35 -0.71
CA VAL A 37 16.39 -1.11 0.07
C VAL A 37 16.52 -1.39 1.57
N SER A 38 15.69 -2.28 2.13
CA SER A 38 15.76 -2.64 3.55
C SER A 38 17.06 -3.36 3.92
N THR A 39 17.69 -4.01 2.95
CA THR A 39 19.02 -4.63 3.09
C THR A 39 20.14 -3.59 3.03
N LEU A 40 19.98 -2.55 2.21
CA LEU A 40 20.94 -1.44 2.12
C LEU A 40 20.93 -0.55 3.37
N TYR A 41 19.76 -0.37 3.99
CA TYR A 41 19.57 0.51 5.16
C TYR A 41 18.75 -0.19 6.25
N PRO A 42 19.31 -1.20 6.94
CA PRO A 42 18.56 -2.02 7.89
C PRO A 42 18.10 -1.26 9.14
N ASP A 43 18.76 -0.16 9.47
CA ASP A 43 18.46 0.64 10.67
C ASP A 43 17.44 1.78 10.39
N GLU A 44 17.01 1.96 9.14
CA GLU A 44 16.06 2.99 8.73
C GLU A 44 14.69 2.38 8.41
N PRO A 45 13.72 2.43 9.36
CA PRO A 45 12.42 1.81 9.16
C PRO A 45 11.55 2.58 8.17
N PHE A 46 10.79 1.85 7.36
CA PHE A 46 9.69 2.43 6.58
C PHE A 46 8.49 2.72 7.48
N ILE A 47 7.71 3.74 7.11
CA ILE A 47 6.37 3.91 7.69
C ILE A 47 5.52 2.72 7.27
N THR A 48 4.86 2.11 8.23
CA THR A 48 3.98 0.96 8.00
C THR A 48 2.68 1.39 7.33
N VAL A 49 1.99 0.43 6.69
CA VAL A 49 0.64 0.65 6.15
C VAL A 49 -0.31 1.09 7.27
N ASP A 50 -0.24 0.46 8.44
CA ASP A 50 -1.12 0.79 9.58
C ASP A 50 -0.94 2.24 10.05
N GLU A 51 0.30 2.70 10.20
CA GLU A 51 0.60 4.09 10.56
C GLU A 51 0.04 5.07 9.52
N CYS A 52 0.23 4.78 8.22
CA CYS A 52 -0.33 5.60 7.14
C CYS A 52 -1.86 5.67 7.18
N PHE A 53 -2.54 4.54 7.39
CA PHE A 53 -4.01 4.49 7.43
C PHE A 53 -4.57 5.16 8.69
N ASN A 54 -3.86 5.09 9.82
CA ASN A 54 -4.23 5.80 11.05
C ASN A 54 -4.29 7.32 10.83
N GLU A 55 -3.29 7.92 10.17
CA GLU A 55 -3.32 9.34 9.82
C GLU A 55 -4.48 9.69 8.89
N PHE A 56 -4.76 8.83 7.91
CA PHE A 56 -5.87 9.04 6.98
C PHE A 56 -7.22 9.01 7.71
N ALA A 57 -7.40 8.08 8.66
CA ALA A 57 -8.60 7.99 9.48
C ALA A 57 -8.82 9.26 10.32
N VAL A 58 -7.75 9.88 10.85
CA VAL A 58 -7.83 11.18 11.54
C VAL A 58 -8.31 12.27 10.59
N LYS A 59 -7.73 12.38 9.39
CA LYS A 59 -8.11 13.38 8.38
C LYS A 59 -9.56 13.23 7.90
N ILE A 60 -10.11 12.02 7.90
CA ILE A 60 -11.54 11.78 7.60
C ILE A 60 -12.44 12.33 8.70
N LYS A 61 -12.08 12.11 9.98
CA LYS A 61 -12.84 12.60 11.14
C LYS A 61 -12.96 14.12 11.14
N ASP A 62 -11.86 14.80 10.85
CA ASP A 62 -11.81 16.27 10.81
C ASP A 62 -12.71 16.85 9.71
N LYS A 63 -12.94 16.11 8.61
CA LYS A 63 -13.80 16.53 7.49
C LYS A 63 -15.29 16.22 7.68
N HIS A 64 -15.66 15.29 8.59
CA HIS A 64 -17.05 14.80 8.68
C HIS A 64 -17.66 14.79 10.09
N GLY A 65 -16.96 15.18 11.16
CA GLY A 65 -17.55 15.33 12.50
C GLY A 65 -18.24 14.05 13.06
N GLY A 66 -17.82 12.86 12.61
CA GLY A 66 -18.41 11.58 13.03
C GLY A 66 -17.72 10.94 14.24
N PRO A 67 -18.41 10.08 15.02
CA PRO A 67 -17.93 9.58 16.29
C PRO A 67 -16.73 8.62 16.17
N THR A 68 -15.93 8.58 17.23
CA THR A 68 -14.66 7.86 17.37
C THR A 68 -14.75 6.34 17.14
N PRO A 69 -13.85 5.74 16.34
CA PRO A 69 -13.53 4.32 16.46
C PRO A 69 -12.77 4.12 17.76
N THR A 70 -13.40 3.41 18.69
CA THR A 70 -12.76 2.89 19.89
C THR A 70 -11.69 1.89 19.47
N THR A 71 -10.43 2.13 19.86
CA THR A 71 -9.40 1.10 19.89
C THR A 71 -9.83 0.05 20.91
N ALA A 72 -10.58 -0.96 20.48
CA ALA A 72 -10.74 -2.17 21.26
C ALA A 72 -9.45 -2.98 21.09
N ASN A 73 -8.50 -2.76 22.00
CA ASN A 73 -7.52 -3.79 22.31
C ASN A 73 -8.32 -4.96 22.90
N VAL A 74 -8.71 -5.92 22.04
CA VAL A 74 -9.23 -7.21 22.50
C VAL A 74 -7.99 -8.03 22.89
N PRO A 75 -7.85 -8.43 24.17
CA PRO A 75 -6.81 -9.37 24.55
C PRO A 75 -7.00 -10.66 23.75
N VAL A 76 -5.93 -11.14 23.13
CA VAL A 76 -5.90 -12.50 22.57
C VAL A 76 -5.78 -13.44 23.77
N ASP A 77 -6.82 -14.22 24.03
CA ASP A 77 -6.76 -15.41 24.89
C ASP A 77 -6.32 -16.61 24.04
#